data_AF-A0A1H7DVN6-F1
#
_entry.id   AF-A0A1H7DVN6-F1
#
_cell.length_a   1.000
_cell.length_b   1.000
_cell.length_c   1.000
_cell.angle_alpha   90.00
_cell.angle_beta   90.00
_cell.angle_gamma   90.00
#
_symmetry.space_group_name_H-M   'P 1'
#
loop_
_entity.id
_entity.type
_entity.pdbx_description
1 polymer ?
#
loop_
_entity_poly.entity_id
_entity_poly.type
_entity_poly.pdbx_seq_one_letter_code
_entity_poly.pdbx_strand_id
1 'polypeptide(L)'
;MGFKRPRRRIDQRSCILLACRYKEGFARGEWTTQADASRVLGVSQAELSMALRWNSLPVELLAMFAEAVEIRAHTVRVIRDAIARDGLETVRERLRQHVAASRKLPAKTVLAIVKGRISEASKALRAPGMEEKKRATLPRDLPMYILNRYRLGIINGEWTSYSGCCRALGISRRNISDAVAIGQLPDGVRCLFKEADLTFSVGRKLLAIERIVGTKTLQARAHNISYLAREHTAEHVLRELNTDDPWPEKFSRIRIKKGRGVGRLIIECDHADRLFLYRREMESALNKVVNKLAMSPSQEKIMRTTADPYMEELRQLLDRNR
;
A
#
# COMPACT_ATOMS: atom_id res chain seq x y z
N MET A 1 -31.73 31.78 11.82
CA MET A 1 -31.60 30.59 12.69
C MET A 1 -31.65 29.32 11.83
N GLY A 2 -30.54 28.59 11.71
CA GLY A 2 -30.46 27.40 10.87
C GLY A 2 -31.00 26.16 11.58
N PHE A 3 -32.12 25.61 11.11
CA PHE A 3 -32.64 24.34 11.60
C PHE A 3 -31.67 23.20 11.24
N LYS A 4 -30.89 22.74 12.23
CA LYS A 4 -30.15 21.48 12.13
C LYS A 4 -31.16 20.34 12.00
N ARG A 5 -31.20 19.71 10.82
CA ARG A 5 -32.02 18.51 10.56
C ARG A 5 -31.67 17.41 11.58
N PRO A 6 -32.65 16.73 12.19
CA PRO A 6 -32.39 15.64 13.12
C PRO A 6 -31.61 14.52 12.41
N ARG A 7 -30.52 14.08 13.02
CA ARG A 7 -29.73 12.93 12.56
C ARG A 7 -30.63 11.70 12.55
N ARG A 8 -31.12 11.32 11.37
CA ARG A 8 -31.92 10.09 11.18
C ARG A 8 -31.03 8.88 11.51
N ARG A 9 -31.50 8.01 12.42
CA ARG A 9 -30.76 6.81 12.85
C ARG A 9 -30.51 5.91 11.63
N ILE A 10 -29.24 5.57 11.39
CA ILE A 10 -28.76 4.86 10.20
C ILE A 10 -29.42 3.46 10.08
N ASP A 11 -29.81 2.85 11.21
CA ASP A 11 -30.45 1.53 11.28
C ASP A 11 -31.90 1.49 10.76
N GLN A 12 -32.61 2.62 10.70
CA GLN A 12 -34.02 2.64 10.27
C GLN A 12 -34.22 2.46 8.76
N ARG A 13 -33.14 2.32 7.99
CA ARG A 13 -33.19 2.32 6.50
C ARG A 13 -32.75 1.01 5.86
N SER A 14 -32.39 -0.01 6.64
CA SER A 14 -32.12 -1.35 6.09
C SER A 14 -33.43 -1.96 5.60
N CYS A 15 -33.46 -2.44 4.35
CA CYS A 15 -34.62 -3.12 3.79
C CYS A 15 -34.94 -4.42 4.52
N ILE A 16 -33.92 -5.10 5.03
CA ILE A 16 -34.08 -6.36 5.76
C ILE A 16 -34.82 -6.11 7.08
N LEU A 17 -34.37 -5.11 7.85
CA LEU A 17 -35.02 -4.74 9.11
C LEU A 17 -36.45 -4.21 8.89
N LEU A 18 -36.66 -3.40 7.84
CA LEU A 18 -37.99 -2.90 7.50
C LEU A 18 -38.95 -4.01 7.08
N ALA A 19 -38.49 -4.97 6.28
CA ALA A 19 -39.30 -6.12 5.87
C ALA A 19 -39.62 -7.05 7.04
N CYS A 20 -38.67 -7.27 7.97
CA CYS A 20 -38.91 -8.07 9.18
C CYS A 20 -39.96 -7.40 10.08
N ARG A 21 -39.78 -6.10 10.37
CA ARG A 21 -40.74 -5.33 11.17
C ARG A 21 -42.12 -5.32 10.55
N TYR A 22 -42.21 -5.14 9.22
CA TYR A 22 -43.48 -5.20 8.50
C TYR A 22 -44.21 -6.53 8.70
N LYS A 23 -43.49 -7.65 8.57
CA LYS A 23 -44.05 -9.00 8.76
C LYS A 23 -44.49 -9.25 10.21
N GLU A 24 -43.67 -8.81 11.18
CA GLU A 24 -43.97 -8.97 12.61
C GLU A 24 -45.22 -8.18 13.03
N GLY A 25 -45.31 -6.89 12.67
CA GLY A 25 -46.50 -6.11 13.03
C GLY A 25 -47.74 -6.48 12.23
N PHE A 26 -47.58 -7.04 11.02
CA PHE A 26 -48.70 -7.65 10.29
C PHE A 26 -49.20 -8.90 11.03
N ALA A 27 -48.30 -9.76 11.51
CA ALA A 27 -48.65 -10.94 12.30
C ALA A 27 -49.27 -10.59 13.67
N ARG A 28 -48.87 -9.46 14.27
CA ARG A 28 -49.44 -8.92 15.52
C ARG A 28 -50.72 -8.12 15.31
N GLY A 29 -51.16 -7.91 14.07
CA GLY A 29 -52.36 -7.12 13.75
C GLY A 29 -52.20 -5.61 13.99
N GLU A 30 -50.97 -5.11 14.14
CA GLU A 30 -50.68 -3.67 14.32
C GLU A 30 -51.04 -2.85 13.08
N TRP A 31 -51.11 -3.50 11.92
CA TRP A 31 -51.60 -2.95 10.66
C TRP A 31 -52.14 -4.06 9.76
N THR A 32 -53.11 -3.71 8.91
CA THR A 32 -53.69 -4.60 7.89
C THR A 32 -53.26 -4.21 6.48
N THR A 33 -52.90 -2.94 6.27
CA THR A 33 -52.44 -2.42 4.98
C THR A 33 -51.01 -1.90 5.03
N GLN A 34 -50.37 -1.86 3.85
CA GLN A 34 -49.04 -1.28 3.72
C GLN A 34 -49.02 0.25 3.97
N ALA A 35 -50.14 0.93 3.71
CA ALA A 35 -50.26 2.37 3.96
C ALA A 35 -50.22 2.65 5.48
N ASP A 36 -50.95 1.86 6.26
CA ASP A 36 -50.97 1.97 7.72
C ASP A 36 -49.60 1.64 8.32
N ALA A 37 -48.98 0.56 7.86
CA ALA A 37 -47.62 0.19 8.27
C ALA A 37 -46.60 1.30 7.96
N SER A 38 -46.72 1.98 6.82
CA SER A 38 -45.81 3.07 6.45
C SER A 38 -45.92 4.26 7.40
N ARG A 39 -47.14 4.57 7.86
CA ARG A 39 -47.43 5.64 8.83
C ARG A 39 -46.86 5.30 10.20
N VAL A 40 -47.07 4.07 10.67
CA VAL A 40 -46.59 3.59 11.98
C VAL A 40 -45.06 3.46 12.01
N LEU A 41 -44.45 2.93 10.94
CA LEU A 41 -43.00 2.75 10.84
C LEU A 41 -42.24 4.04 10.48
N GLY A 42 -42.95 5.14 10.16
CA GLY A 42 -42.35 6.43 9.83
C GLY A 42 -41.52 6.41 8.53
N VAL A 43 -41.88 5.57 7.57
CA VAL A 43 -41.21 5.41 6.28
C VAL A 43 -42.17 5.68 5.13
N SER A 44 -41.66 6.11 3.97
CA SER A 44 -42.55 6.30 2.82
C SER A 44 -43.11 4.96 2.32
N GLN A 45 -44.35 4.95 1.81
CA GLN A 45 -44.95 3.76 1.23
C GLN A 45 -44.12 3.18 0.08
N ALA A 46 -43.46 4.04 -0.71
CA ALA A 46 -42.55 3.63 -1.77
C ALA A 46 -41.27 2.94 -1.24
N GLU A 47 -40.68 3.45 -0.15
CA GLU A 47 -39.54 2.79 0.50
C GLU A 47 -39.94 1.45 1.11
N LEU A 48 -41.11 1.37 1.74
CA LEU A 48 -41.63 0.12 2.30
C LEU A 48 -41.92 -0.91 1.20
N SER A 49 -42.53 -0.49 0.09
CA SER A 49 -42.80 -1.38 -1.05
C SER A 49 -41.50 -1.92 -1.63
N MET A 50 -40.49 -1.05 -1.77
CA MET A 50 -39.18 -1.45 -2.28
C MET A 50 -38.44 -2.34 -1.29
N ALA A 51 -38.58 -2.09 0.01
CA ALA A 51 -38.02 -2.93 1.05
C ALA A 51 -38.61 -4.34 0.96
N LEU A 52 -39.92 -4.51 0.87
CA LEU A 52 -40.56 -5.84 0.76
C LEU A 52 -40.11 -6.63 -0.48
N ARG A 53 -39.75 -5.93 -1.56
CA ARG A 53 -39.23 -6.54 -2.79
C ARG A 53 -37.78 -7.04 -2.68
N TRP A 54 -37.08 -6.82 -1.57
CA TRP A 54 -35.69 -7.28 -1.41
C TRP A 54 -35.53 -8.80 -1.54
N ASN A 55 -36.53 -9.58 -1.10
CA ASN A 55 -36.53 -11.05 -1.20
C ASN A 55 -36.58 -11.57 -2.64
N SER A 56 -36.89 -10.72 -3.62
CA SER A 56 -36.88 -11.08 -5.05
C SER A 56 -35.50 -10.98 -5.69
N LEU A 57 -34.48 -10.55 -4.94
CA LEU A 57 -33.11 -10.45 -5.43
C LEU A 57 -32.41 -11.82 -5.39
N PRO A 58 -31.49 -12.11 -6.33
CA PRO A 58 -30.72 -13.36 -6.32
C PRO A 58 -29.91 -13.51 -5.04
N VAL A 59 -29.94 -14.70 -4.44
CA VAL A 59 -29.24 -15.00 -3.17
C VAL A 59 -27.74 -14.79 -3.29
N GLU A 60 -27.18 -15.07 -4.47
CA GLU A 60 -25.76 -14.91 -4.77
C GLU A 60 -25.34 -13.43 -4.70
N LEU A 61 -26.21 -12.53 -5.14
CA LEU A 61 -25.98 -11.09 -5.07
C LEU A 61 -26.06 -10.59 -3.62
N LEU A 62 -27.00 -11.11 -2.84
CA LEU A 62 -27.16 -10.75 -1.44
C LEU A 62 -25.96 -11.20 -0.59
N ALA A 63 -25.39 -12.35 -0.90
CA ALA A 63 -24.20 -12.88 -0.25
C ALA A 63 -22.92 -12.05 -0.47
N MET A 64 -22.89 -11.19 -1.50
CA MET A 64 -21.74 -10.35 -1.82
C MET A 64 -21.63 -9.10 -0.95
N PHE A 65 -22.70 -8.66 -0.28
CA PHE A 65 -22.64 -7.46 0.57
C PHE A 65 -21.86 -7.73 1.87
N ALA A 66 -21.08 -6.74 2.29
CA ALA A 66 -20.31 -6.84 3.54
C ALA A 66 -21.19 -6.85 4.78
N GLU A 67 -22.20 -5.99 4.80
CA GLU A 67 -23.18 -5.94 5.87
C GLU A 67 -24.61 -5.89 5.30
N ALA A 68 -25.51 -6.65 5.94
CA ALA A 68 -26.93 -6.67 5.61
C ALA A 68 -27.60 -5.28 5.74
N VAL A 69 -27.03 -4.39 6.56
CA VAL A 69 -27.51 -3.02 6.78
C VAL A 69 -27.30 -2.11 5.55
N GLU A 70 -26.38 -2.47 4.64
CA GLU A 70 -26.11 -1.68 3.43
C GLU A 70 -27.17 -1.87 2.32
N ILE A 71 -28.02 -2.91 2.44
CA ILE A 71 -29.10 -3.18 1.50
C ILE A 71 -30.28 -2.24 1.84
N ARG A 72 -30.29 -1.08 1.18
CA ARG A 72 -31.31 -0.03 1.32
C ARG A 72 -32.26 -0.03 0.12
N ALA A 73 -33.36 0.71 0.23
CA ALA A 73 -34.38 0.80 -0.82
C ALA A 73 -33.78 1.29 -2.16
N HIS A 74 -32.79 2.18 -2.10
CA HIS A 74 -32.05 2.61 -3.28
C HIS A 74 -31.23 1.47 -3.90
N THR A 75 -30.54 0.68 -3.09
CA THR A 75 -29.75 -0.48 -3.53
C THR A 75 -30.63 -1.48 -4.28
N VAL A 76 -31.78 -1.85 -3.68
CA VAL A 76 -32.75 -2.79 -4.27
C VAL A 76 -33.28 -2.26 -5.60
N ARG A 77 -33.65 -0.97 -5.66
CA ARG A 77 -34.14 -0.33 -6.89
C ARG A 77 -33.10 -0.40 -7.99
N VAL A 78 -31.87 0.01 -7.70
CA VAL A 78 -30.76 0.01 -8.67
C VAL A 78 -30.48 -1.37 -9.23
N ILE A 79 -30.52 -2.40 -8.39
CA ILE A 79 -30.31 -3.79 -8.84
C ILE A 79 -31.45 -4.23 -9.77
N ARG A 80 -32.69 -3.94 -9.38
CA ARG A 80 -33.86 -4.28 -10.22
C ARG A 80 -33.83 -3.54 -11.56
N ASP A 81 -33.46 -2.27 -11.56
CA ASP A 81 -33.32 -1.48 -12.79
C ASP A 81 -32.23 -2.05 -13.70
N ALA A 82 -31.12 -2.54 -13.13
CA ALA A 82 -30.08 -3.20 -13.89
C ALA A 82 -30.53 -4.55 -14.45
N ILE A 83 -31.25 -5.37 -13.66
CA ILE A 83 -31.82 -6.65 -14.13
C ILE A 83 -32.84 -6.41 -15.24
N ALA A 84 -33.69 -5.39 -15.10
CA ALA A 84 -34.70 -5.05 -16.11
C ALA A 84 -34.08 -4.57 -17.43
N ARG A 85 -32.94 -3.87 -17.38
CA ARG A 85 -32.24 -3.41 -18.59
C ARG A 85 -31.39 -4.49 -19.26
N ASP A 86 -30.63 -5.24 -18.48
CA ASP A 86 -29.55 -6.08 -19.01
C ASP A 86 -29.90 -7.58 -19.00
N GLY A 87 -30.98 -7.96 -18.34
CA GLY A 87 -31.36 -9.35 -18.10
C GLY A 87 -30.65 -9.97 -16.89
N LEU A 88 -31.33 -10.90 -16.22
CA LEU A 88 -30.83 -11.53 -14.99
C LEU A 88 -29.53 -12.33 -15.22
N GLU A 89 -29.43 -13.06 -16.33
CA GLU A 89 -28.25 -13.89 -16.62
C GLU A 89 -27.01 -13.05 -16.92
N THR A 90 -27.16 -11.92 -17.60
CA THR A 90 -26.06 -10.97 -17.83
C THR A 90 -25.54 -10.40 -16.50
N VAL A 91 -26.44 -10.08 -15.56
CA VAL A 91 -26.06 -9.62 -14.23
C VAL A 91 -25.35 -10.74 -13.45
N ARG A 92 -25.85 -11.98 -13.51
CA ARG A 92 -25.21 -13.15 -12.89
C ARG A 92 -23.81 -13.38 -13.40
N GLU A 93 -23.59 -13.29 -14.71
CA GLU A 93 -22.28 -13.51 -15.30
C GLU A 93 -21.26 -12.46 -14.84
N ARG A 94 -21.67 -11.18 -14.78
CA ARG A 94 -20.84 -10.10 -14.20
C ARG A 94 -20.50 -10.36 -12.74
N LEU A 95 -21.43 -10.92 -11.96
CA LEU A 95 -21.16 -11.27 -10.56
C LEU A 95 -20.17 -12.43 -10.47
N ARG A 96 -20.32 -13.50 -11.27
CA ARG A 96 -19.40 -14.66 -11.27
C ARG A 96 -17.95 -14.27 -11.53
N GLN A 97 -17.71 -13.34 -12.46
CA GLN A 97 -16.38 -12.80 -12.76
C GLN A 97 -15.71 -12.14 -11.54
N HIS A 98 -16.47 -11.76 -10.52
CA HIS A 98 -15.97 -11.11 -9.30
C HIS A 98 -16.15 -11.95 -8.02
N VAL A 99 -16.87 -13.07 -8.07
CA VAL A 99 -17.08 -13.99 -6.94
C VAL A 99 -15.84 -14.85 -6.63
N ALA A 100 -14.89 -14.99 -7.55
CA ALA A 100 -13.64 -15.73 -7.34
C ALA A 100 -12.77 -15.27 -6.16
N ALA A 101 -13.09 -14.12 -5.54
CA ALA A 101 -12.33 -13.56 -4.43
C ALA A 101 -12.86 -13.92 -3.02
N SER A 102 -14.02 -14.59 -2.87
CA SER A 102 -14.64 -14.95 -1.57
C SER A 102 -14.65 -13.82 -0.51
N ARG A 103 -14.61 -12.56 -0.95
CA ARG A 103 -14.56 -11.37 -0.09
C ARG A 103 -15.88 -10.64 -0.18
N LYS A 104 -16.50 -10.44 0.98
CA LYS A 104 -17.59 -9.51 1.22
C LYS A 104 -17.23 -8.10 0.73
N LEU A 105 -18.08 -7.49 -0.08
CA LEU A 105 -17.85 -6.22 -0.76
C LEU A 105 -18.76 -5.11 -0.23
N PRO A 106 -18.29 -3.85 -0.15
CA PRO A 106 -19.15 -2.74 0.23
C PRO A 106 -20.19 -2.47 -0.86
N ALA A 107 -21.38 -2.01 -0.45
CA ALA A 107 -22.53 -1.83 -1.34
C ALA A 107 -22.26 -0.99 -2.59
N LYS A 108 -21.41 0.04 -2.49
CA LYS A 108 -21.03 0.88 -3.64
C LYS A 108 -20.34 0.06 -4.74
N THR A 109 -19.49 -0.88 -4.35
CA THR A 109 -18.77 -1.76 -5.27
C THR A 109 -19.72 -2.78 -5.88
N VAL A 110 -20.59 -3.40 -5.09
CA VAL A 110 -21.59 -4.34 -5.59
C VAL A 110 -22.51 -3.67 -6.61
N LEU A 111 -22.99 -2.47 -6.33
CA LEU A 111 -23.83 -1.71 -7.26
C LEU A 111 -23.09 -1.31 -8.54
N ALA A 112 -21.78 -1.02 -8.47
CA ALA A 112 -20.99 -0.72 -9.66
C ALA A 112 -20.81 -1.96 -10.54
N ILE A 113 -20.59 -3.14 -9.96
CA ILE A 113 -20.52 -4.42 -10.67
C ILE A 113 -21.85 -4.73 -11.36
N VAL A 114 -22.97 -4.61 -10.64
CA VAL A 114 -24.32 -4.86 -11.17
C VAL A 114 -24.63 -3.94 -12.34
N LYS A 115 -24.19 -2.67 -12.30
CA LYS A 115 -24.33 -1.71 -13.41
C LYS A 115 -23.36 -1.92 -14.58
N GLY A 116 -22.47 -2.92 -14.54
CA GLY A 116 -21.44 -3.14 -15.56
C GLY A 116 -20.30 -2.11 -15.54
N ARG A 117 -20.17 -1.32 -14.48
CA ARG A 117 -19.11 -0.30 -14.33
C ARG A 117 -17.89 -0.89 -13.64
N ILE A 118 -17.27 -1.87 -14.30
CA ILE A 118 -16.15 -2.66 -13.75
C ILE A 118 -14.95 -1.77 -13.38
N SER A 119 -14.70 -0.69 -14.15
CA SER A 119 -13.67 0.30 -13.83
C SER A 119 -13.95 1.07 -12.54
N GLU A 120 -15.21 1.43 -12.27
CA GLU A 120 -15.62 2.07 -11.01
C GLU A 120 -15.60 1.10 -9.83
N ALA A 121 -15.98 -0.17 -10.05
CA ALA A 121 -15.87 -1.22 -9.04
C ALA A 121 -14.42 -1.47 -8.63
N SER A 122 -13.50 -1.52 -9.61
CA SER A 122 -12.05 -1.64 -9.35
C SER A 122 -11.49 -0.44 -8.59
N LYS A 123 -11.99 0.77 -8.86
CA LYS A 123 -11.63 2.00 -8.12
C LYS A 123 -12.24 2.02 -6.73
N ALA A 124 -13.44 1.49 -6.52
CA ALA A 124 -14.10 1.46 -5.21
C ALA A 124 -13.51 0.39 -4.27
N LEU A 125 -12.96 -0.71 -4.82
CA LEU A 125 -12.12 -1.67 -4.08
C LEU A 125 -10.79 -1.05 -3.61
N ARG A 126 -10.33 0.03 -4.26
CA ARG A 126 -9.22 0.85 -3.77
C ARG A 126 -9.81 1.87 -2.78
N ALA A 127 -9.77 1.53 -1.49
CA ALA A 127 -10.34 2.37 -0.44
C ALA A 127 -9.87 3.85 -0.54
N PRO A 128 -10.77 4.84 -0.40
CA PRO A 128 -10.39 6.25 -0.31
C PRO A 128 -9.91 6.52 1.12
N GLY A 129 -8.60 6.69 1.29
CA GLY A 129 -7.97 6.88 2.60
C GLY A 129 -6.53 6.38 2.68
N MET A 130 -6.07 5.62 1.68
CA MET A 130 -4.67 5.20 1.50
C MET A 130 -4.01 5.93 0.33
N GLU A 131 -4.35 7.21 0.14
CA GLU A 131 -3.47 8.11 -0.61
C GLU A 131 -2.52 8.77 0.39
N GLU A 132 -1.23 8.71 0.06
CA GLU A 132 -0.08 9.44 0.65
C GLU A 132 0.77 8.81 1.75
N LYS A 133 0.34 7.80 2.51
CA LYS A 133 1.25 7.14 3.47
C LYS A 133 1.85 5.85 2.93
N LYS A 134 3.01 6.02 2.28
CA LYS A 134 3.96 5.00 1.82
C LYS A 134 3.36 4.00 0.83
N ARG A 135 3.52 4.31 -0.46
CA ARG A 135 3.59 3.28 -1.51
C ARG A 135 4.76 2.34 -1.16
N ALA A 136 4.48 1.33 -0.35
CA ALA A 136 5.19 0.07 -0.49
C ALA A 136 4.93 -0.35 -1.93
N THR A 137 5.94 -0.22 -2.77
CA THR A 137 5.87 -0.55 -4.19
C THR A 137 5.36 -1.98 -4.27
N LEU A 138 4.11 -2.17 -4.74
CA LEU A 138 3.61 -3.51 -5.00
C LEU A 138 4.63 -4.18 -5.93
N PRO A 139 4.96 -5.47 -5.75
CA PRO A 139 5.93 -6.17 -6.59
C PRO A 139 5.63 -6.03 -8.09
N ARG A 140 4.35 -5.83 -8.44
CA ARG A 140 3.86 -5.62 -9.81
C ARG A 140 4.36 -4.35 -10.51
N ASP A 141 4.78 -3.34 -9.75
CA ASP A 141 5.25 -2.05 -10.28
C ASP A 141 6.78 -1.90 -10.21
N LEU A 142 7.51 -2.96 -9.84
CA LEU A 142 8.97 -2.94 -9.81
C LEU A 142 9.54 -3.21 -11.22
N PRO A 143 10.61 -2.50 -11.62
CA PRO A 143 11.30 -2.71 -12.89
C PRO A 143 11.65 -4.18 -13.16
N MET A 144 12.19 -4.89 -12.16
CA MET A 144 12.63 -6.28 -12.33
C MET A 144 11.47 -7.25 -12.59
N TYR A 145 10.32 -7.03 -11.93
CA TYR A 145 9.13 -7.82 -12.18
C TYR A 145 8.61 -7.61 -13.61
N ILE A 146 8.57 -6.36 -14.07
CA ILE A 146 8.10 -6.00 -15.42
C ILE A 146 9.05 -6.58 -16.47
N LEU A 147 10.37 -6.52 -16.25
CA LEU A 147 11.37 -7.15 -17.11
C LEU A 147 11.15 -8.66 -17.21
N ASN A 148 11.00 -9.35 -16.07
CA ASN A 148 10.80 -10.79 -16.03
C ASN A 148 9.53 -11.19 -16.77
N ARG A 149 8.43 -10.47 -16.55
CA ARG A 149 7.19 -10.73 -17.28
C ARG A 149 7.35 -10.47 -18.77
N TYR A 150 8.00 -9.37 -19.16
CA TYR A 150 8.29 -9.05 -20.56
C TYR A 150 9.09 -10.14 -21.27
N ARG A 151 10.18 -10.63 -20.65
CA ARG A 151 10.99 -11.74 -21.17
C ARG A 151 10.19 -13.04 -21.30
N LEU A 152 9.42 -13.38 -20.25
CA LEU A 152 8.58 -14.58 -20.26
C LEU A 152 7.53 -14.53 -21.37
N GLY A 153 6.88 -13.38 -21.58
CA GLY A 153 5.89 -13.25 -22.67
C GLY A 153 6.50 -13.24 -24.07
N ILE A 154 7.77 -12.87 -24.24
CA ILE A 154 8.49 -13.10 -25.50
C ILE A 154 8.72 -14.60 -25.73
N ILE A 155 9.21 -15.31 -24.72
CA ILE A 155 9.48 -16.76 -24.79
C ILE A 155 8.18 -17.53 -25.09
N ASN A 156 7.08 -17.14 -24.45
CA ASN A 156 5.77 -17.76 -24.64
C ASN A 156 5.05 -17.32 -25.93
N GLY A 157 5.61 -16.38 -26.70
CA GLY A 157 4.96 -15.83 -27.89
C GLY A 157 3.72 -14.97 -27.61
N GLU A 158 3.49 -14.54 -26.36
CA GLU A 158 2.39 -13.65 -25.97
C GLU A 158 2.52 -12.27 -26.63
N TRP A 159 3.77 -11.83 -26.88
CA TRP A 159 4.07 -10.60 -27.62
C TRP A 159 5.46 -10.63 -28.24
N THR A 160 5.65 -9.85 -29.31
CA THR A 160 6.94 -9.68 -30.00
C THR A 160 7.49 -8.25 -29.89
N SER A 161 6.72 -7.31 -29.32
CA SER A 161 7.10 -5.89 -29.24
C SER A 161 6.68 -5.26 -27.92
N TYR A 162 7.30 -4.13 -27.57
CA TYR A 162 6.89 -3.32 -26.41
C TYR A 162 5.43 -2.87 -26.48
N SER A 163 4.92 -2.59 -27.69
CA SER A 163 3.52 -2.20 -27.88
C SER A 163 2.57 -3.36 -27.57
N GLY A 164 2.93 -4.58 -27.95
CA GLY A 164 2.14 -5.79 -27.62
C GLY A 164 2.09 -6.03 -26.12
N CYS A 165 3.25 -6.01 -25.46
CA CYS A 165 3.35 -6.12 -24.01
C CYS A 165 2.57 -5.01 -23.27
N CYS A 166 2.65 -3.77 -23.75
CA CYS A 166 1.91 -2.63 -23.20
C CYS A 166 0.39 -2.87 -23.21
N ARG A 167 -0.16 -3.37 -24.32
CA ARG A 167 -1.59 -3.69 -24.43
C ARG A 167 -1.98 -4.86 -23.53
N ALA A 168 -1.15 -5.91 -23.47
CA ALA A 168 -1.45 -7.11 -22.69
C ALA A 168 -1.39 -6.87 -21.18
N LEU A 169 -0.40 -6.11 -20.70
CA LEU A 169 -0.19 -5.87 -19.27
C LEU A 169 -0.85 -4.59 -18.75
N GLY A 170 -1.30 -3.69 -19.64
CA GLY A 170 -1.83 -2.37 -19.26
C GLY A 170 -0.76 -1.44 -18.66
N ILE A 171 0.52 -1.72 -18.92
CA ILE A 171 1.67 -0.94 -18.42
C ILE A 171 2.13 0.01 -19.52
N SER A 172 2.54 1.23 -19.16
CA SER A 172 3.01 2.20 -20.14
C SER A 172 4.24 1.68 -20.90
N ARG A 173 4.31 1.97 -22.21
CA ARG A 173 5.47 1.60 -23.04
C ARG A 173 6.79 2.15 -22.48
N ARG A 174 6.75 3.35 -21.88
CA ARG A 174 7.91 3.96 -21.22
C ARG A 174 8.40 3.10 -20.05
N ASN A 175 7.52 2.64 -19.17
CA ASN A 175 7.92 1.81 -18.03
C ASN A 175 8.46 0.45 -18.48
N ILE A 176 7.92 -0.13 -19.56
CA ILE A 176 8.48 -1.37 -20.13
C ILE A 176 9.90 -1.10 -20.66
N SER A 177 10.10 -0.02 -21.41
CA SER A 177 11.40 0.38 -21.92
C SER A 177 12.41 0.65 -20.79
N ASP A 178 12.00 1.40 -19.77
CA ASP A 178 12.82 1.69 -18.59
C ASP A 178 13.19 0.39 -17.87
N ALA A 179 12.24 -0.54 -17.69
CA ALA A 179 12.49 -1.83 -17.04
C ALA A 179 13.50 -2.69 -17.82
N VAL A 180 13.42 -2.68 -19.15
CA VAL A 180 14.38 -3.38 -20.01
C VAL A 180 15.77 -2.75 -19.89
N ALA A 181 15.88 -1.43 -19.96
CA ALA A 181 17.15 -0.73 -19.81
C ALA A 181 17.78 -0.96 -18.41
N ILE A 182 16.98 -0.87 -17.35
CA ILE A 182 17.45 -1.19 -15.98
C ILE A 182 17.92 -2.65 -15.90
N GLY A 183 17.23 -3.57 -16.57
CA GLY A 183 17.58 -4.98 -16.65
C GLY A 183 18.86 -5.29 -17.44
N GLN A 184 19.36 -4.35 -18.24
CA GLN A 184 20.60 -4.47 -19.01
C GLN A 184 21.83 -3.95 -18.24
N LEU A 185 21.62 -3.29 -17.11
CA LEU A 185 22.72 -2.85 -16.25
C LEU A 185 23.53 -4.06 -15.75
N PRO A 186 24.86 -3.90 -15.58
CA PRO A 186 25.70 -4.99 -15.09
C PRO A 186 25.22 -5.53 -13.75
N ASP A 187 25.30 -6.84 -13.58
CA ASP A 187 24.80 -7.55 -12.39
C ASP A 187 25.41 -6.98 -11.10
N GLY A 188 26.71 -6.68 -11.11
CA GLY A 188 27.40 -6.07 -9.97
C GLY A 188 26.79 -4.73 -9.53
N VAL A 189 26.19 -3.96 -10.45
CA VAL A 189 25.50 -2.70 -10.15
C VAL A 189 24.08 -2.98 -9.64
N ARG A 190 23.35 -3.91 -10.27
CA ARG A 190 21.99 -4.27 -9.88
C ARG A 190 21.94 -4.89 -8.47
N CYS A 191 22.94 -5.71 -8.14
CA CYS A 191 23.07 -6.35 -6.83
C CYS A 191 23.37 -5.39 -5.67
N LEU A 192 23.72 -4.12 -5.93
CA LEU A 192 23.86 -3.12 -4.87
C LEU A 192 22.52 -2.71 -4.26
N PHE A 193 21.41 -2.96 -4.96
CA PHE A 193 20.08 -2.58 -4.54
C PHE A 193 19.30 -3.83 -4.16
N LYS A 194 18.57 -3.77 -3.04
CA LYS A 194 17.55 -4.78 -2.74
C LYS A 194 16.46 -4.68 -3.79
N GLU A 195 15.80 -5.80 -4.08
CA GLU A 195 14.76 -5.84 -5.13
C GLU A 195 13.65 -4.79 -4.92
N ALA A 196 13.26 -4.57 -3.65
CA ALA A 196 12.28 -3.56 -3.28
C ALA A 196 12.76 -2.10 -3.45
N ASP A 197 14.08 -1.88 -3.42
CA ASP A 197 14.69 -0.55 -3.45
C ASP A 197 15.00 -0.10 -4.88
N LEU A 198 15.17 -1.05 -5.82
CA LEU A 198 15.39 -0.77 -7.25
C LEU A 198 14.07 -0.36 -7.94
N THR A 199 13.52 0.78 -7.55
CA THR A 199 12.32 1.38 -8.16
C THR A 199 12.63 2.05 -9.49
N PHE A 200 11.59 2.41 -10.27
CA PHE A 200 11.79 3.16 -11.52
C PHE A 200 12.52 4.49 -11.34
N SER A 201 12.30 5.21 -10.23
CA SER A 201 12.99 6.48 -9.98
C SER A 201 14.48 6.26 -9.72
N VAL A 202 14.82 5.25 -8.91
CA VAL A 202 16.21 4.84 -8.63
C VAL A 202 16.87 4.35 -9.90
N GLY A 203 16.22 3.46 -10.65
CA GLY A 203 16.74 2.91 -11.90
C GLY A 203 16.98 3.98 -12.98
N ARG A 204 16.10 4.99 -13.13
CA ARG A 204 16.35 6.10 -14.05
C ARG A 204 17.56 6.96 -13.66
N LYS A 205 17.77 7.20 -12.36
CA LYS A 205 18.98 7.88 -11.88
C LYS A 205 20.22 7.05 -12.20
N LEU A 206 20.14 5.74 -12.01
CA LEU A 206 21.24 4.82 -12.31
C LEU A 206 21.59 4.80 -13.80
N LEU A 207 20.58 4.76 -14.68
CA LEU A 207 20.76 4.90 -16.14
C LEU A 207 21.36 6.26 -16.52
N ALA A 208 20.99 7.33 -15.81
CA ALA A 208 21.59 8.65 -16.03
C ALA A 208 23.07 8.67 -15.63
N ILE A 209 23.44 8.05 -14.50
CA ILE A 209 24.84 7.89 -14.08
C ILE A 209 25.59 7.07 -15.11
N GLU A 210 25.05 5.92 -15.54
CA GLU A 210 25.66 5.07 -16.58
C GLU A 210 25.96 5.86 -17.86
N ARG A 211 25.03 6.72 -18.29
CA ARG A 211 25.21 7.56 -19.49
C ARG A 211 26.34 8.58 -19.34
N ILE A 212 26.61 9.05 -18.12
CA ILE A 212 27.66 10.04 -17.83
C ILE A 212 29.02 9.35 -17.72
N VAL A 213 29.11 8.28 -16.94
CA VAL A 213 30.41 7.67 -16.53
C VAL A 213 30.81 6.48 -17.41
N GLY A 214 29.85 5.88 -18.12
CA GLY A 214 30.00 4.67 -18.91
C GLY A 214 29.88 3.38 -18.09
N THR A 215 29.46 2.30 -18.75
CA THR A 215 29.18 1.01 -18.12
C THR A 215 30.40 0.40 -17.39
N LYS A 216 31.60 0.49 -17.98
CA LYS A 216 32.84 -0.05 -17.37
C LYS A 216 33.20 0.65 -16.07
N THR A 217 33.17 1.98 -16.07
CA THR A 217 33.45 2.81 -14.89
C THR A 217 32.39 2.58 -13.81
N LEU A 218 31.11 2.51 -14.20
CA LEU A 218 30.02 2.23 -13.28
C LEU A 218 30.19 0.86 -12.59
N GLN A 219 30.59 -0.16 -13.34
CA GLN A 219 30.85 -1.49 -12.79
C GLN A 219 32.04 -1.50 -11.83
N ALA A 220 33.14 -0.81 -12.16
CA ALA A 220 34.29 -0.69 -11.26
C ALA A 220 33.91 0.05 -9.95
N ARG A 221 33.17 1.15 -10.05
CA ARG A 221 32.65 1.87 -8.87
C ARG A 221 31.73 0.98 -8.03
N ALA A 222 30.84 0.23 -8.68
CA ALA A 222 29.95 -0.69 -8.00
C ALA A 222 30.68 -1.80 -7.24
N HIS A 223 31.77 -2.33 -7.80
CA HIS A 223 32.62 -3.30 -7.11
C HIS A 223 33.23 -2.71 -5.84
N ASN A 224 33.78 -1.50 -5.92
CA ASN A 224 34.41 -0.81 -4.80
C ASN A 224 33.45 -0.51 -3.65
N ILE A 225 32.18 -0.23 -3.94
CA ILE A 225 31.17 0.11 -2.93
C ILE A 225 30.26 -1.06 -2.55
N SER A 226 30.57 -2.28 -3.01
CA SER A 226 29.74 -3.47 -2.76
C SER A 226 29.49 -3.74 -1.27
N TYR A 227 30.43 -3.34 -0.40
CA TYR A 227 30.28 -3.43 1.05
C TYR A 227 29.19 -2.51 1.63
N LEU A 228 28.90 -1.37 0.98
CA LEU A 228 27.88 -0.41 1.45
C LEU A 228 26.44 -0.90 1.22
N ALA A 229 26.24 -1.79 0.24
CA ALA A 229 24.92 -2.22 -0.23
C ALA A 229 24.02 -2.87 0.83
N ARG A 230 24.60 -3.44 1.90
CA ARG A 230 23.82 -4.13 2.94
C ARG A 230 23.23 -3.18 3.98
N GLU A 231 23.92 -2.08 4.27
CA GLU A 231 23.66 -1.21 5.42
C GLU A 231 23.09 0.16 5.04
N HIS A 232 23.21 0.56 3.78
CA HIS A 232 22.88 1.91 3.33
C HIS A 232 21.66 1.94 2.41
N THR A 233 21.00 3.10 2.35
CA THR A 233 19.80 3.29 1.51
C THR A 233 20.17 3.43 0.02
N ALA A 234 19.21 3.21 -0.86
CA ALA A 234 19.41 3.35 -2.31
C ALA A 234 19.93 4.73 -2.72
N GLU A 235 19.50 5.81 -2.04
CA GLU A 235 19.99 7.17 -2.31
C GLU A 235 21.47 7.33 -1.96
N HIS A 236 21.94 6.66 -0.91
CA HIS A 236 23.34 6.68 -0.51
C HIS A 236 24.19 5.95 -1.55
N VAL A 237 23.77 4.76 -1.96
CA VAL A 237 24.43 3.98 -3.03
C VAL A 237 24.50 4.79 -4.33
N LEU A 238 23.40 5.46 -4.73
CA LEU A 238 23.38 6.31 -5.93
C LEU A 238 24.35 7.49 -5.84
N ARG A 239 24.50 8.10 -4.65
CA ARG A 239 25.45 9.20 -4.43
C ARG A 239 26.87 8.72 -4.64
N GLU A 240 27.20 7.56 -4.07
CA GLU A 240 28.53 6.97 -4.21
C GLU A 240 28.87 6.60 -5.65
N LEU A 241 27.92 6.01 -6.38
CA LEU A 241 28.11 5.69 -7.80
C LEU A 241 28.33 6.95 -8.66
N ASN A 242 27.74 8.08 -8.27
CA ASN A 242 27.85 9.34 -8.98
C ASN A 242 29.09 10.17 -8.60
N THR A 243 29.92 9.72 -7.66
CA THR A 243 31.12 10.47 -7.24
C THR A 243 32.22 10.33 -8.28
N ASP A 244 32.78 11.46 -8.74
CA ASP A 244 33.70 11.49 -9.88
C ASP A 244 35.00 10.71 -9.65
N ASP A 245 35.41 10.54 -8.40
CA ASP A 245 36.62 9.81 -8.03
C ASP A 245 36.34 8.55 -7.18
N PRO A 246 37.03 7.44 -7.45
CA PRO A 246 37.05 6.30 -6.54
C PRO A 246 37.62 6.71 -5.18
N TRP A 247 37.12 6.10 -4.09
CA TRP A 247 37.75 6.22 -2.78
C TRP A 247 39.21 5.81 -2.90
N PRO A 248 40.15 6.55 -2.28
CA PRO A 248 41.52 6.09 -2.20
C PRO A 248 41.52 4.75 -1.46
N GLU A 249 42.17 3.72 -2.03
CA GLU A 249 42.28 2.40 -1.40
C GLU A 249 42.89 2.46 0.02
N LYS A 250 43.58 3.56 0.35
CA LYS A 250 44.17 3.84 1.66
C LYS A 250 43.87 5.27 2.10
N PHE A 251 43.17 5.41 3.22
CA PHE A 251 43.14 6.65 3.99
C PHE A 251 44.54 6.88 4.57
N SER A 252 45.39 7.58 3.82
CA SER A 252 46.83 7.58 4.09
C SER A 252 47.24 8.43 5.30
N ARG A 253 46.31 9.19 5.90
CA ARG A 253 46.52 9.84 7.20
C ARG A 253 45.20 10.35 7.77
N ILE A 254 44.64 9.68 8.77
CA ILE A 254 43.59 10.27 9.60
C ILE A 254 44.23 10.64 10.93
N ARG A 255 44.26 11.93 11.28
CA ARG A 255 44.71 12.42 12.58
C ARG A 255 43.55 13.13 13.27
N ILE A 256 43.22 12.67 14.46
CA ILE A 256 42.16 13.26 15.28
C ILE A 256 42.83 14.09 16.37
N LYS A 257 42.52 15.39 16.42
CA LYS A 257 43.02 16.33 17.42
C LYS A 257 41.86 16.98 18.17
N LYS A 258 42.12 17.40 19.41
CA LYS A 258 41.19 18.24 20.17
C LYS A 258 41.24 19.65 19.61
N GLY A 259 40.09 20.18 19.20
CA GLY A 259 39.96 21.56 18.74
C GLY A 259 39.92 22.55 19.91
N ARG A 260 40.15 23.84 19.62
CA ARG A 260 39.99 24.90 20.63
C ARG A 260 38.49 25.08 20.95
N GLY A 261 38.10 24.77 22.20
CA GLY A 261 36.72 24.89 22.71
C GLY A 261 36.16 23.59 23.31
N VAL A 262 35.01 23.68 23.98
CA VAL A 262 34.30 22.49 24.51
C VAL A 262 33.67 21.72 23.34
N GLY A 263 33.90 20.41 23.28
CA GLY A 263 33.24 19.52 22.32
C GLY A 263 33.71 19.61 20.87
N ARG A 264 34.86 20.22 20.57
CA ARG A 264 35.39 20.31 19.20
C ARG A 264 36.46 19.25 18.92
N LEU A 265 36.27 18.47 17.86
CA LEU A 265 37.25 17.55 17.30
C LEU A 265 37.69 18.07 15.92
N ILE A 266 39.00 18.05 15.66
CA ILE A 266 39.60 18.36 14.37
C ILE A 266 40.05 17.04 13.77
N ILE A 267 39.49 16.67 12.63
CA ILE A 267 39.88 15.48 11.87
C ILE A 267 40.71 15.96 10.68
N GLU A 268 42.02 15.81 10.76
CA GLU A 268 42.93 16.08 9.65
C GLU A 268 43.01 14.83 8.77
N CYS A 269 42.80 15.03 7.47
CA CYS A 269 42.89 13.96 6.48
C CYS A 269 43.23 14.54 5.11
N ASP A 270 43.82 13.70 4.27
CA ASP A 270 44.25 14.09 2.91
C ASP A 270 43.06 14.38 1.98
N HIS A 271 41.86 13.92 2.34
CA HIS A 271 40.62 14.08 1.56
C HIS A 271 39.49 14.69 2.41
N ALA A 272 39.77 15.82 3.06
CA ALA A 272 38.82 16.50 3.97
C ALA A 272 37.49 16.85 3.31
N ASP A 273 37.49 17.24 2.04
CA ASP A 273 36.28 17.59 1.30
C ASP A 273 35.30 16.41 1.20
N ARG A 274 35.82 15.19 1.04
CA ARG A 274 34.99 13.98 0.98
C ARG A 274 34.43 13.62 2.34
N LEU A 275 35.25 13.67 3.40
CA LEU A 275 34.77 13.47 4.77
C LEU A 275 33.71 14.53 5.14
N PHE A 276 33.82 15.74 4.63
CA PHE A 276 32.84 16.79 4.88
C PHE A 276 31.43 16.44 4.35
N LEU A 277 31.31 15.67 3.25
CA LEU A 277 30.03 15.17 2.75
C LEU A 277 29.29 14.29 3.78
N TYR A 278 30.05 13.59 4.62
CA TYR A 278 29.58 12.67 5.66
C TYR A 278 29.49 13.32 7.03
N ARG A 279 29.69 14.64 7.14
CA ARG A 279 29.74 15.38 8.42
C ARG A 279 28.59 15.03 9.36
N ARG A 280 27.35 15.01 8.86
CA ARG A 280 26.16 14.76 9.69
C ARG A 280 26.11 13.34 10.23
N GLU A 281 26.52 12.37 9.41
CA GLU A 281 26.55 10.95 9.79
C GLU A 281 27.65 10.71 10.82
N MET A 282 28.82 11.33 10.63
CA MET A 282 29.91 11.32 11.60
C MET A 282 29.53 12.00 12.92
N GLU A 283 28.90 13.18 12.89
CA GLU A 283 28.39 13.86 14.08
C GLU A 283 27.38 12.96 14.83
N SER A 284 26.48 12.28 14.10
CA SER A 284 25.52 11.35 14.71
C SER A 284 26.21 10.15 15.36
N ALA A 285 27.19 9.54 14.67
CA ALA A 285 27.95 8.41 15.20
C ALA A 285 28.78 8.81 16.44
N LEU A 286 29.45 9.96 16.39
CA LEU A 286 30.22 10.49 17.51
C LEU A 286 29.31 10.80 18.70
N ASN A 287 28.15 11.42 18.49
CA ASN A 287 27.19 11.69 19.56
C ASN A 287 26.66 10.39 20.20
N LYS A 288 26.43 9.34 19.41
CA LYS A 288 26.06 8.02 19.96
C LYS A 288 27.14 7.46 20.88
N VAL A 289 28.41 7.56 20.49
CA VAL A 289 29.54 7.08 21.29
C VAL A 289 29.73 7.95 22.53
N VAL A 290 29.67 9.28 22.41
CA VAL A 290 29.79 10.20 23.55
C VAL A 290 28.66 9.99 24.54
N ASN A 291 27.42 9.82 24.08
CA ASN A 291 26.29 9.51 24.95
C ASN A 291 26.47 8.16 25.66
N LYS A 292 27.00 7.14 24.95
CA LYS A 292 27.31 5.83 25.54
C LYS A 292 28.41 5.92 26.61
N LEU A 293 29.41 6.79 26.43
CA LEU A 293 30.50 7.00 27.39
C LEU A 293 30.10 7.91 28.56
N ALA A 294 29.18 8.85 28.35
CA ALA A 294 28.64 9.73 29.38
C ALA A 294 27.63 9.02 30.30
N MET A 295 26.99 7.96 29.79
CA MET A 295 26.20 7.02 30.60
C MET A 295 27.17 6.17 31.43
N SER A 296 27.27 6.48 32.73
CA SER A 296 28.05 5.67 33.68
C SER A 296 27.61 4.19 33.64
N PRO A 297 28.52 3.21 33.79
CA PRO A 297 28.17 1.79 33.90
C PRO A 297 27.18 1.50 35.04
N SER A 298 27.05 2.42 36.01
CA SER A 298 26.05 2.35 37.08
C SER A 298 24.62 2.60 36.59
N GLN A 299 24.41 3.35 35.51
CA GLN A 299 23.07 3.64 34.95
C GLN A 299 22.60 2.57 33.96
N GLU A 300 23.50 1.88 33.24
CA GLU A 300 23.15 0.70 32.43
C GLU A 300 22.62 -0.44 33.31
N LYS A 301 23.15 -0.61 34.52
CA LYS A 301 22.63 -1.59 35.50
C LYS A 301 21.22 -1.19 35.98
N ILE A 302 20.99 0.08 36.30
CA ILE A 302 19.68 0.58 36.76
C ILE A 302 18.61 0.46 35.66
N MET A 303 18.93 0.72 34.39
CA MET A 303 17.98 0.53 33.28
C MET A 303 17.68 -0.95 32.99
N ARG A 304 18.65 -1.86 33.19
CA ARG A 304 18.38 -3.31 33.10
C ARG A 304 17.50 -3.80 34.25
N THR A 305 17.72 -3.30 35.47
CA THR A 305 16.92 -3.68 36.64
C THR A 305 15.51 -3.06 36.62
N THR A 306 15.30 -1.89 35.99
CA THR A 306 13.96 -1.29 35.87
C THR A 306 13.14 -1.82 34.70
N ALA A 307 13.76 -2.49 33.73
CA ALA A 307 13.05 -3.19 32.65
C ALA A 307 12.50 -4.57 33.07
N ASP A 308 13.02 -5.15 34.17
CA ASP A 308 12.72 -6.53 34.57
C ASP A 308 11.44 -6.75 35.40
N PRO A 309 10.99 -5.86 36.32
CA PRO A 309 9.78 -6.16 37.10
C PRO A 309 8.49 -6.11 36.24
N TYR A 310 8.46 -5.30 35.19
CA TYR A 310 7.30 -5.19 34.30
C TYR A 310 7.21 -6.33 33.26
N MET A 311 8.35 -6.90 32.86
CA MET A 311 8.37 -8.02 31.92
C MET A 311 8.10 -9.36 32.62
N GLU A 312 8.46 -9.49 33.90
CA GLU A 312 8.16 -10.67 34.71
C GLU A 312 6.66 -10.74 35.11
N GLU A 313 6.02 -9.61 35.43
CA GLU A 313 4.56 -9.55 35.63
C GLU A 313 3.78 -9.89 34.34
N LEU A 314 4.25 -9.43 33.18
CA LEU A 314 3.64 -9.77 31.88
C LEU A 314 3.82 -11.25 31.51
N ARG A 315 4.94 -11.88 31.90
CA ARG A 315 5.14 -13.33 31.74
C ARG A 315 4.25 -14.15 32.67
N GLN A 316 4.13 -13.77 33.93
CA GLN A 316 3.24 -14.44 34.89
C GLN A 316 1.75 -14.31 34.52
N LEU A 317 1.35 -13.19 33.90
CA LEU A 317 -0.01 -13.00 33.36
C LEU A 317 -0.30 -13.85 32.11
N LEU A 318 0.73 -14.14 31.30
CA LEU A 318 0.59 -14.98 30.11
C LEU A 318 0.55 -16.48 30.45
N ASP A 319 1.25 -16.92 31.48
CA ASP A 319 1.23 -18.33 31.91
C ASP A 319 0.00 -18.72 32.74
N ARG A 320 -0.70 -17.77 33.39
CA ARG A 320 -1.98 -18.03 34.07
C ARG A 320 -3.18 -18.19 33.14
N ASN A 321 -3.04 -17.89 31.85
CA ASN A 321 -4.11 -17.95 30.84
C ASN A 321 -3.91 -19.11 29.84
N ARG A 322 -3.05 -20.07 30.17
CA ARG A 322 -2.95 -21.38 29.50
C ARG A 322 -3.45 -22.47 30.44
#